data_AF-A0A8H3E154-F1
#
_entry.id   AF-A0A8H3E154-F1
#
_cell.length_a   1.000
_cell.length_b   1.000
_cell.length_c   1.000
_cell.angle_alpha   90.00
_cell.angle_beta   90.00
_cell.angle_gamma   90.00
#
_symmetry.space_group_name_H-M   'P 1'
#
loop_
_entity.id
_entity.type
_entity.pdbx_description
1 polymer ?
#
loop_
_entity_poly.entity_id
_entity_poly.type
_entity_poly.pdbx_seq_one_letter_code
_entity_poly.pdbx_strand_id
1 'polypeptide(L)'
;MEIVGYIFRILAIKKPDQLWPLIPSETLIITSPAFLAANDYMIFGRIMAYVGSEHGLVGHEFITKVFVAADVVAILTQASGGSMLSGDNFSTVKIGRTVLIVGLAFQVISFGIFMFIALAFDLKTRRNLGSKMNPIRPLIWAFYVSAVLIIVRSIFRTIEFSTISFEAEEQQGYIITHEWMFYIFDSLLILVATAAFNWVHPSGYLPSKKGLRMDGTTYEVKKFRLFRRKRSESQEHKPDEQELTPNYGQTDTSDSTDLAALVGLVDRLSDILCSVIDTAEFVRNSHPDPGWVAAANDAYEYLCSWMNELNTHVGLYKSLDRLINDPEAVARLSPEEKQVALLFIRDFEKSGIHLPETQRNQFVTLSDTILSLGRQFLTEAAAPRPDVKVRIQDLAGVPPNVIRSLSSKDIRKGEAWVTPNSWEARMILRHAQDPNVRREVFTASNALIPEYVNTLEALLKSRHELAKLVGSPSYATMTLGEKMAQDHDSVNEFLHSLASYHRPLVETELGKLATIKRDEEGSPKIPEILAWDRDYYIARYASERSSPVALVNSFFSVGTKTFALVKDGILTSGNSL
;
A
#
# COMPACT_ATOMS: atom_id res chain seq x y z
N MET A 1 13.45 -10.33 -15.65
CA MET A 1 13.74 -10.30 -14.20
C MET A 1 14.90 -11.22 -13.86
N GLU A 2 14.87 -12.47 -14.32
CA GLU A 2 15.90 -13.47 -14.03
C GLU A 2 17.34 -13.04 -14.34
N ILE A 3 17.60 -12.43 -15.51
CA ILE A 3 18.92 -11.89 -15.89
C ILE A 3 19.43 -10.88 -14.85
N VAL A 4 18.54 -10.01 -14.36
CA VAL A 4 18.88 -9.01 -13.34
C VAL A 4 19.17 -9.70 -12.00
N GLY A 5 18.41 -10.74 -11.65
CA GLY A 5 18.68 -11.59 -10.50
C GLY A 5 20.07 -12.22 -10.54
N TYR A 6 20.50 -12.79 -11.68
CA TYR A 6 21.85 -13.34 -11.84
C TYR A 6 22.95 -12.27 -11.80
N ILE A 7 22.70 -11.05 -12.29
CA ILE A 7 23.64 -9.94 -12.13
C ILE A 7 23.86 -9.66 -10.64
N PHE A 8 22.80 -9.60 -9.84
CA PHE A 8 22.90 -9.46 -8.39
C PHE A 8 23.56 -10.67 -7.72
N ARG A 9 23.34 -11.90 -8.23
CA ARG A 9 24.01 -13.11 -7.74
C ARG A 9 25.53 -13.05 -7.96
N ILE A 10 25.98 -12.56 -9.11
CA ILE A 10 27.41 -12.33 -9.39
C ILE A 10 27.98 -11.26 -8.43
N LEU A 11 27.20 -10.22 -8.12
CA LEU A 11 27.60 -9.20 -7.14
C LEU A 11 27.66 -9.77 -5.70
N ALA A 12 26.76 -10.69 -5.36
CA ALA A 12 26.74 -11.36 -4.06
C ALA A 12 27.96 -12.28 -3.86
N ILE A 13 28.38 -13.01 -4.90
CA ILE A 13 29.60 -13.83 -4.87
C ILE A 13 30.85 -12.96 -4.60
N LYS A 14 30.87 -11.72 -5.14
CA LYS A 14 31.98 -10.78 -4.93
C LYS A 14 31.97 -10.09 -3.57
N LYS A 15 30.85 -10.15 -2.83
CA LYS A 15 30.65 -9.49 -1.54
C LYS A 15 29.85 -10.39 -0.57
N PRO A 16 30.44 -11.51 -0.13
CA PRO A 16 29.73 -12.53 0.67
C PRO A 16 29.33 -12.05 2.07
N ASP A 17 29.93 -10.96 2.55
CA ASP A 17 29.66 -10.29 3.83
C ASP A 17 28.46 -9.32 3.78
N GLN A 18 27.86 -9.12 2.60
CA GLN A 18 26.79 -8.15 2.38
C GLN A 18 25.49 -8.83 1.94
N LEU A 19 24.40 -8.54 2.64
CA LEU A 19 23.07 -9.09 2.33
C LEU A 19 22.36 -8.34 1.19
N TRP A 20 22.73 -7.08 0.92
CA TRP A 20 22.05 -6.25 -0.08
C TRP A 20 22.13 -6.75 -1.54
N PRO A 21 23.16 -7.47 -2.03
CA PRO A 21 23.12 -8.09 -3.35
C PRO A 21 22.46 -9.49 -3.31
N LEU A 22 22.51 -10.17 -2.17
CA LEU A 22 21.93 -11.51 -1.99
C LEU A 22 20.40 -11.46 -1.97
N ILE A 23 19.80 -10.52 -1.23
CA ILE A 23 18.34 -10.42 -1.07
C ILE A 23 17.65 -10.13 -2.42
N PRO A 24 18.07 -9.13 -3.24
CA PRO A 24 17.49 -8.89 -4.55
C PRO A 24 17.78 -10.02 -5.54
N SER A 25 18.94 -10.67 -5.45
CA SER A 25 19.25 -11.86 -6.23
C SER A 25 18.20 -12.95 -6.02
N GLU A 26 18.00 -13.36 -4.76
CA GLU A 26 17.03 -14.41 -4.43
C GLU A 26 15.60 -13.97 -4.75
N THR A 27 15.20 -12.76 -4.40
CA THR A 27 13.83 -12.26 -4.64
C THR A 27 13.48 -12.21 -6.12
N LEU A 28 14.37 -11.68 -6.97
CA LEU A 28 14.15 -11.59 -8.41
C LEU A 28 14.16 -12.96 -9.08
N ILE A 29 15.03 -13.88 -8.65
CA ILE A 29 15.04 -15.24 -9.18
C ILE A 29 13.76 -15.96 -8.75
N ILE A 30 13.35 -15.88 -7.48
CA ILE A 30 12.14 -16.53 -6.97
C ILE A 30 10.88 -16.05 -7.71
N THR A 31 10.75 -14.75 -7.97
CA THR A 31 9.55 -14.13 -8.55
C THR A 31 9.43 -14.35 -10.07
N SER A 32 10.55 -14.53 -10.78
CA SER A 32 10.60 -14.60 -12.25
C SER A 32 9.64 -15.63 -12.91
N PRO A 33 9.50 -16.89 -12.48
CA PRO A 33 8.59 -17.83 -13.15
C PRO A 33 7.11 -17.52 -12.94
N ALA A 34 6.70 -16.73 -11.95
CA ALA A 34 5.29 -16.39 -11.80
C ALA A 34 4.81 -15.54 -12.99
N PHE A 35 5.69 -14.71 -13.54
CA PHE A 35 5.43 -14.00 -14.80
C PHE A 35 5.42 -14.94 -16.01
N LEU A 36 6.24 -16.00 -16.00
CA LEU A 36 6.22 -17.02 -17.05
C LEU A 36 4.94 -17.87 -16.98
N ALA A 37 4.47 -18.22 -15.78
CA ALA A 37 3.19 -18.88 -15.54
C ALA A 37 2.02 -18.00 -16.01
N ALA A 38 2.07 -16.69 -15.74
CA ALA A 38 1.09 -15.74 -16.28
C ALA A 38 1.04 -15.74 -17.82
N ASN A 39 2.21 -15.84 -18.48
CA ASN A 39 2.29 -16.01 -19.92
C ASN A 39 1.63 -17.33 -20.39
N ASP A 40 1.86 -18.43 -19.70
CA ASP A 40 1.23 -19.72 -19.98
C ASP A 40 -0.30 -19.65 -19.85
N TYR A 41 -0.83 -19.00 -18.81
CA TYR A 41 -2.28 -18.79 -18.66
C TYR A 41 -2.88 -17.97 -19.80
N MET A 42 -2.17 -16.95 -20.28
CA MET A 42 -2.61 -16.09 -21.38
C MET A 42 -2.58 -16.83 -22.72
N ILE A 43 -1.52 -17.59 -23.00
CA ILE A 43 -1.39 -18.39 -24.22
C ILE A 43 -2.48 -19.46 -24.23
N PHE A 44 -2.66 -20.18 -23.12
CA PHE A 44 -3.68 -21.22 -23.02
C PHE A 44 -5.09 -20.66 -23.13
N GLY A 45 -5.39 -19.53 -22.48
CA GLY A 45 -6.67 -18.84 -22.63
C GLY A 45 -6.96 -18.44 -24.09
N ARG A 46 -5.93 -18.02 -24.85
CA ARG A 46 -6.07 -17.75 -26.28
C ARG A 46 -6.28 -19.01 -27.11
N ILE A 47 -5.61 -20.12 -26.79
CA ILE A 47 -5.85 -21.42 -27.43
C ILE A 47 -7.30 -21.85 -27.23
N MET A 48 -7.82 -21.76 -26.00
CA MET A 48 -9.22 -22.08 -25.69
C MET A 48 -10.21 -21.19 -26.45
N ALA A 49 -9.93 -19.89 -26.54
CA ALA A 49 -10.78 -18.97 -27.28
C ALA A 49 -10.77 -19.25 -28.80
N TYR A 50 -9.61 -19.61 -29.35
CA TYR A 50 -9.44 -19.94 -30.76
C TYR A 50 -10.08 -21.28 -31.15
N VAL A 51 -9.95 -22.30 -30.29
CA VAL A 51 -10.51 -23.64 -30.51
C VAL A 51 -12.01 -23.73 -30.18
N GLY A 52 -12.48 -22.91 -29.23
CA GLY A 52 -13.88 -22.85 -28.80
C GLY A 52 -14.05 -23.25 -27.33
N SER A 53 -14.61 -22.35 -26.52
CA SER A 53 -14.79 -22.51 -25.07
C SER A 53 -15.77 -23.62 -24.68
N GLU A 54 -16.60 -24.10 -25.61
CA GLU A 54 -17.57 -25.19 -25.44
C GLU A 54 -16.90 -26.53 -25.08
N HIS A 55 -15.61 -26.65 -25.39
CA HIS A 55 -14.78 -27.80 -25.06
C HIS A 55 -14.09 -27.66 -23.69
N GLY A 56 -14.09 -26.47 -23.09
CA GLY A 56 -13.53 -26.19 -21.76
C GLY A 56 -14.47 -26.57 -20.62
N LEU A 57 -13.89 -26.90 -19.46
CA LEU A 57 -14.63 -26.98 -18.19
C LEU A 57 -15.02 -25.59 -17.67
N VAL A 58 -14.23 -24.57 -18.04
CA VAL A 58 -14.30 -23.20 -17.52
C VAL A 58 -14.06 -22.22 -18.67
N GLY A 59 -14.67 -21.03 -18.61
CA GLY A 59 -14.50 -19.99 -19.64
C GLY A 59 -13.06 -19.46 -19.73
N HIS A 60 -12.61 -19.15 -20.94
CA HIS A 60 -11.23 -18.72 -21.20
C HIS A 60 -10.82 -17.43 -20.47
N GLU A 61 -11.75 -16.50 -20.21
CA GLU A 61 -11.47 -15.25 -19.48
C GLU A 61 -11.33 -15.47 -17.98
N PHE A 62 -12.04 -16.46 -17.45
CA PHE A 62 -12.01 -16.77 -16.02
C PHE A 62 -10.68 -17.41 -15.63
N ILE A 63 -10.15 -18.31 -16.46
CA ILE A 63 -8.86 -18.98 -16.23
C ILE A 63 -7.74 -17.95 -16.10
N THR A 64 -7.56 -17.06 -17.08
CA THR A 64 -6.47 -16.08 -17.01
C THR A 64 -6.62 -15.12 -15.81
N LYS A 65 -7.84 -14.69 -15.46
CA LYS A 65 -8.04 -13.78 -14.31
C LYS A 65 -7.74 -14.45 -12.97
N VAL A 66 -8.31 -15.63 -12.75
CA VAL A 66 -8.21 -16.33 -11.46
C VAL A 66 -6.79 -16.79 -11.17
N PHE A 67 -6.12 -17.41 -12.15
CA PHE A 67 -4.80 -17.96 -11.92
C PHE A 67 -3.71 -16.88 -11.87
N VAL A 68 -3.84 -15.78 -12.62
CA VAL A 68 -2.95 -14.61 -12.44
C VAL A 68 -3.16 -13.97 -11.07
N ALA A 69 -4.41 -13.84 -10.60
CA ALA A 69 -4.68 -13.31 -9.26
C ALA A 69 -4.10 -14.21 -8.16
N ALA A 70 -4.23 -15.54 -8.30
CA ALA A 70 -3.63 -16.50 -7.38
C ALA A 70 -2.09 -16.37 -7.35
N ASP A 71 -1.45 -16.22 -8.51
CA ASP A 71 0.01 -16.02 -8.56
C ASP A 71 0.42 -14.68 -7.93
N VAL A 72 -0.36 -13.61 -8.10
CA VAL A 72 -0.09 -12.33 -7.42
C VAL A 72 -0.16 -12.47 -5.89
N VAL A 73 -1.17 -13.17 -5.36
CA VAL A 73 -1.29 -13.46 -3.93
C VAL A 73 -0.11 -14.30 -3.43
N ALA A 74 0.32 -15.30 -4.23
CA ALA A 74 1.48 -16.13 -3.91
C ALA A 74 2.76 -15.30 -3.85
N ILE A 75 3.00 -14.42 -4.84
CA ILE A 75 4.17 -13.53 -4.88
C ILE A 75 4.19 -12.60 -3.66
N LEU A 76 3.06 -11.97 -3.31
CA LEU A 76 2.99 -11.06 -2.16
C LEU A 76 3.28 -11.79 -0.84
N THR A 77 2.79 -13.02 -0.72
CA THR A 77 3.03 -13.88 0.44
C THR A 77 4.49 -14.34 0.51
N GLN A 78 5.10 -14.69 -0.63
CA GLN A 78 6.52 -15.05 -0.70
C GLN A 78 7.44 -13.87 -0.42
N ALA A 79 7.09 -12.67 -0.91
CA ALA A 79 7.82 -11.44 -0.68
C ALA A 79 7.79 -11.03 0.80
N SER A 80 6.62 -11.14 1.45
CA SER A 80 6.50 -10.87 2.88
C SER A 80 7.28 -11.89 3.71
N GLY A 81 7.16 -13.19 3.40
CA GLY A 81 7.94 -14.24 4.05
C GLY A 81 9.45 -14.08 3.87
N GLY A 82 9.90 -13.78 2.65
CA GLY A 82 11.31 -13.56 2.30
C GLY A 82 11.93 -12.33 2.98
N SER A 83 11.15 -11.25 3.12
CA SER A 83 11.57 -10.08 3.90
C SER A 83 11.78 -10.42 5.38
N MET A 84 10.86 -11.18 5.97
CA MET A 84 10.94 -11.58 7.38
C MET A 84 12.12 -12.54 7.68
N LEU A 85 12.64 -13.25 6.67
CA LEU A 85 13.88 -14.04 6.78
C LEU A 85 15.14 -13.18 6.98
N SER A 86 15.06 -11.88 6.70
CA SER A 86 16.17 -10.93 6.91
C SER A 86 16.12 -10.21 8.27
N GLY A 87 15.14 -10.53 9.11
CA GLY A 87 14.98 -9.91 10.43
C GLY A 87 15.95 -10.46 11.48
N ASP A 88 16.35 -9.61 12.42
CA ASP A 88 17.33 -9.96 13.48
C ASP A 88 16.78 -10.93 14.55
N ASN A 89 15.45 -11.16 14.55
CA ASN A 89 14.77 -11.99 15.55
C ASN A 89 14.47 -13.40 15.02
N PHE A 90 14.90 -14.41 15.78
CA PHE A 90 14.69 -15.83 15.44
C PHE A 90 13.21 -16.22 15.26
N SER A 91 12.29 -15.61 16.02
CA SER A 91 10.84 -15.82 15.87
C SER A 91 10.29 -15.23 14.56
N THR A 92 10.75 -14.04 14.18
CA THR A 92 10.39 -13.39 12.91
C THR A 92 10.88 -14.19 11.71
N VAL A 93 12.08 -14.77 11.80
CA VAL A 93 12.63 -15.67 10.78
C VAL A 93 11.80 -16.96 10.67
N LYS A 94 11.40 -17.59 11.79
CA LYS A 94 10.53 -18.78 11.77
C LYS A 94 9.16 -18.51 11.13
N ILE A 95 8.53 -17.38 11.47
CA ILE A 95 7.25 -16.97 10.87
C ILE A 95 7.47 -16.68 9.38
N GLY A 96 8.51 -15.92 9.03
CA GLY A 96 8.87 -15.60 7.65
C GLY A 96 9.05 -16.83 6.77
N ARG A 97 9.76 -17.85 7.27
CA ARG A 97 9.90 -19.15 6.61
C ARG A 97 8.56 -19.81 6.34
N THR A 98 7.70 -19.88 7.36
CA THR A 98 6.38 -20.51 7.25
C THR A 98 5.53 -19.81 6.19
N VAL A 99 5.50 -18.47 6.23
CA VAL A 99 4.78 -17.63 5.27
C VAL A 99 5.31 -17.86 3.84
N LEU A 100 6.64 -17.90 3.65
CA LEU A 100 7.26 -18.16 2.35
C LEU A 100 6.88 -19.55 1.80
N ILE A 101 6.98 -20.60 2.62
CA ILE A 101 6.63 -21.98 2.22
C ILE A 101 5.14 -22.08 1.86
N VAL A 102 4.25 -21.45 2.63
CA VAL A 102 2.82 -21.42 2.33
C VAL A 102 2.57 -20.76 0.96
N GLY A 103 3.25 -19.65 0.67
CA GLY A 103 3.16 -18.98 -0.63
C GLY A 103 3.65 -19.85 -1.80
N LEU A 104 4.75 -20.58 -1.64
CA LEU A 104 5.26 -21.51 -2.67
C LEU A 104 4.33 -22.73 -2.86
N ALA A 105 3.87 -23.34 -1.77
CA ALA A 105 2.97 -24.48 -1.82
C ALA A 105 1.62 -24.12 -2.47
N PHE A 106 1.07 -22.95 -2.12
CA PHE A 106 -0.14 -22.43 -2.75
C PHE A 106 0.03 -22.25 -4.26
N GLN A 107 1.18 -21.74 -4.71
CA GLN A 107 1.49 -21.58 -6.13
C GLN A 107 1.55 -22.94 -6.85
N VAL A 108 2.22 -23.95 -6.27
CA VAL A 108 2.28 -25.31 -6.85
C VAL A 108 0.89 -25.92 -6.99
N ILE A 109 0.05 -25.79 -5.97
CA ILE A 109 -1.33 -26.30 -5.98
C ILE A 109 -2.16 -25.57 -7.04
N SER A 110 -2.12 -24.24 -7.06
CA SER A 110 -2.83 -23.39 -8.03
C SER A 110 -2.46 -23.75 -9.47
N PHE A 111 -1.16 -23.81 -9.77
CA PHE A 111 -0.67 -24.15 -11.11
C PHE A 111 -0.96 -25.61 -11.48
N GLY A 112 -0.95 -26.53 -10.50
CA GLY A 112 -1.38 -27.92 -10.70
C GLY A 112 -2.84 -28.06 -11.09
N ILE A 113 -3.74 -27.29 -10.46
CA ILE A 113 -5.16 -27.22 -10.82
C ILE A 113 -5.32 -26.67 -12.25
N PHE A 114 -4.59 -25.61 -12.60
CA PHE A 114 -4.58 -25.08 -13.96
C PHE A 114 -4.14 -26.14 -14.99
N MET A 115 -3.08 -26.89 -14.70
CA MET A 115 -2.58 -27.95 -15.56
C MET A 115 -3.58 -29.10 -15.73
N PHE A 116 -4.31 -29.45 -14.68
CA PHE A 116 -5.41 -30.41 -14.76
C PHE A 116 -6.52 -29.92 -15.70
N ILE A 117 -6.94 -28.65 -15.57
CA ILE A 117 -7.93 -28.04 -16.47
C ILE A 117 -7.43 -28.04 -17.91
N ALA A 118 -6.16 -27.68 -18.11
CA ALA A 118 -5.55 -27.64 -19.43
C ALA A 118 -5.49 -29.02 -20.09
N LEU A 119 -5.10 -30.05 -19.32
CA LEU A 119 -5.10 -31.44 -19.77
C LEU A 119 -6.51 -31.95 -20.09
N ALA A 120 -7.50 -31.65 -19.24
CA ALA A 120 -8.89 -32.03 -19.50
C ALA A 120 -9.42 -31.41 -20.80
N PHE A 121 -9.10 -30.13 -21.04
CA PHE A 121 -9.43 -29.44 -22.29
C PHE A 121 -8.72 -30.06 -23.50
N ASP A 122 -7.42 -30.34 -23.42
CA ASP A 122 -6.70 -30.96 -24.54
C ASP A 122 -7.27 -32.33 -24.85
N LEU A 123 -7.45 -33.21 -23.85
CA LEU A 123 -8.02 -34.56 -24.03
C LEU A 123 -9.41 -34.52 -24.67
N LYS A 124 -10.29 -33.62 -24.22
CA LYS A 124 -11.65 -33.44 -24.76
C LYS A 124 -11.60 -32.93 -26.20
N THR A 125 -10.72 -31.98 -26.49
CA THR A 125 -10.52 -31.44 -27.85
C THR A 125 -9.90 -32.49 -28.79
N ARG A 126 -8.97 -33.34 -28.31
CA ARG A 126 -8.41 -34.46 -29.11
C ARG A 126 -9.51 -35.42 -29.55
N ARG A 127 -10.44 -35.74 -28.65
CA ARG A 127 -11.55 -36.66 -28.90
C ARG A 127 -12.57 -36.08 -29.88
N ASN A 128 -12.86 -34.78 -29.80
CA ASN A 128 -13.92 -34.15 -30.59
C ASN A 128 -13.45 -33.59 -31.95
N LEU A 129 -12.25 -32.98 -32.02
CA LEU A 129 -11.75 -32.32 -33.23
C LEU A 129 -10.68 -33.13 -33.98
N GLY A 130 -10.08 -34.14 -33.37
CA GLY A 130 -9.14 -35.06 -34.02
C GLY A 130 -8.03 -34.34 -34.80
N SER A 131 -7.91 -34.63 -36.09
CA SER A 131 -6.89 -34.07 -36.99
C SER A 131 -6.98 -32.56 -37.20
N LYS A 132 -8.11 -31.92 -36.87
CA LYS A 132 -8.23 -30.45 -37.00
C LYS A 132 -7.28 -29.72 -36.08
N MET A 133 -6.88 -30.31 -34.94
CA MET A 133 -5.94 -29.67 -34.01
C MET A 133 -4.48 -29.62 -34.49
N ASN A 134 -4.11 -30.38 -35.52
CA ASN A 134 -2.71 -30.58 -35.94
C ASN A 134 -1.91 -29.27 -36.15
N PRO A 135 -2.47 -28.19 -36.72
CA PRO A 135 -1.75 -26.92 -36.87
C PRO A 135 -1.32 -26.30 -35.54
N ILE A 136 -2.10 -26.42 -34.47
CA ILE A 136 -1.82 -25.78 -33.16
C ILE A 136 -1.04 -26.71 -32.22
N ARG A 137 -0.88 -28.00 -32.57
CA ARG A 137 -0.19 -28.99 -31.74
C ARG A 137 1.21 -28.59 -31.28
N PRO A 138 2.09 -28.01 -32.12
CA PRO A 138 3.41 -27.59 -31.68
C PRO A 138 3.35 -26.57 -30.55
N LEU A 139 2.38 -25.63 -30.59
CA LEU A 139 2.18 -24.63 -29.55
C LEU A 139 1.67 -25.25 -28.24
N ILE A 140 0.75 -26.23 -28.32
CA ILE A 140 0.26 -26.96 -27.15
C ILE A 140 1.40 -27.76 -26.49
N TRP A 141 2.27 -28.38 -27.29
CA TRP A 141 3.45 -29.08 -26.78
C TRP A 141 4.45 -28.13 -26.12
N ALA A 142 4.74 -26.97 -26.75
CA ALA A 142 5.60 -25.95 -26.15
C ALA A 142 5.06 -25.45 -24.82
N PHE A 143 3.74 -25.24 -24.73
CA PHE A 143 3.04 -24.94 -23.48
C PHE A 143 3.24 -26.02 -22.41
N TYR A 144 3.02 -27.29 -22.73
CA TYR A 144 3.19 -28.37 -21.74
C TYR A 144 4.65 -28.53 -21.29
N VAL A 145 5.61 -28.36 -22.21
CA VAL A 145 7.03 -28.38 -21.86
C VAL A 145 7.34 -27.25 -20.88
N SER A 146 6.92 -26.01 -21.17
CA SER A 146 7.06 -24.88 -20.25
C SER A 146 6.42 -25.17 -18.88
N ALA A 147 5.15 -25.59 -18.88
CA ALA A 147 4.38 -25.79 -17.67
C ALA A 147 4.96 -26.89 -16.76
N VAL A 148 5.45 -28.00 -17.34
CA VAL A 148 6.12 -29.06 -16.57
C VAL A 148 7.42 -28.54 -15.95
N LEU A 149 8.23 -27.80 -16.71
CA LEU A 149 9.48 -27.23 -16.21
C LEU A 149 9.24 -26.23 -15.06
N ILE A 150 8.19 -25.40 -15.16
CA ILE A 150 7.76 -24.48 -14.09
C ILE A 150 7.32 -25.26 -12.84
N ILE A 151 6.57 -26.35 -12.98
CA ILE A 151 6.16 -27.17 -11.83
C ILE A 151 7.37 -27.80 -11.14
N VAL A 152 8.26 -28.44 -11.91
CA VAL A 152 9.46 -29.10 -11.35
C VAL A 152 10.30 -28.09 -10.58
N ARG A 153 10.47 -26.89 -11.15
CA ARG A 153 11.16 -25.77 -10.50
C ARG A 153 10.47 -25.31 -9.21
N SER A 154 9.15 -25.14 -9.23
CA SER A 154 8.38 -24.71 -8.04
C SER A 154 8.39 -25.76 -6.93
N ILE A 155 8.39 -27.06 -7.27
CA ILE A 155 8.57 -28.16 -6.31
C ILE A 155 9.97 -28.12 -5.72
N PHE A 156 11.01 -28.00 -6.57
CA PHE A 156 12.39 -27.87 -6.11
C PHE A 156 12.56 -26.71 -5.14
N ARG A 157 12.00 -25.52 -5.46
CA ARG A 157 12.04 -24.36 -4.56
C ARG A 157 11.31 -24.60 -3.25
N THR A 158 10.14 -25.25 -3.29
CA THR A 158 9.42 -25.61 -2.06
C THR A 158 10.27 -26.52 -1.16
N ILE A 159 10.93 -27.52 -1.75
CA ILE A 159 11.82 -28.44 -1.04
C ILE A 159 13.04 -27.69 -0.48
N GLU A 160 13.73 -26.91 -1.32
CA GLU A 160 14.91 -26.11 -0.95
C GLU A 160 14.63 -25.26 0.29
N PHE A 161 13.57 -24.43 0.27
CA PHE A 161 13.20 -23.58 1.41
C PHE A 161 12.66 -24.37 2.62
N SER A 162 12.11 -25.57 2.40
CA SER A 162 11.73 -26.47 3.50
C SER A 162 12.93 -27.10 4.20
N THR A 163 14.07 -27.23 3.54
CA THR A 163 15.33 -27.79 4.10
C THR A 163 16.25 -26.75 4.73
N ILE A 164 15.88 -25.47 4.74
CA ILE A 164 16.66 -24.42 5.42
C ILE A 164 16.38 -24.48 6.93
N SER A 165 17.39 -24.86 7.71
CA SER A 165 17.36 -24.85 9.18
C SER A 165 18.18 -23.66 9.71
N PHE A 166 17.59 -22.85 10.59
CA PHE A 166 18.25 -21.68 11.19
C PHE A 166 18.68 -21.94 12.65
N GLU A 167 18.56 -23.18 13.14
CA GLU A 167 19.00 -23.59 14.47
C GLU A 167 20.48 -23.94 14.46
N ALA A 168 21.24 -23.43 15.44
CA ALA A 168 22.69 -23.54 15.51
C ALA A 168 23.23 -24.98 15.68
N GLU A 169 22.36 -25.95 15.98
CA GLU A 169 22.72 -27.36 16.18
C GLU A 169 22.35 -28.28 14.99
N GLU A 170 21.58 -27.82 14.00
CA GLU A 170 21.18 -28.67 12.86
C GLU A 170 22.09 -28.46 11.64
N GLN A 171 22.53 -29.56 11.01
CA GLN A 171 23.29 -29.49 9.75
C GLN A 171 22.40 -28.91 8.64
N GLN A 172 22.90 -27.89 7.95
CA GLN A 172 22.28 -27.33 6.75
C GLN A 172 22.06 -28.43 5.69
N GLY A 173 20.88 -28.45 5.06
CA GLY A 173 20.54 -29.47 4.06
C GLY A 173 21.50 -29.51 2.86
N TYR A 174 21.64 -30.69 2.24
CA TYR A 174 22.55 -30.89 1.09
C TYR A 174 22.24 -29.95 -0.10
N ILE A 175 20.96 -29.60 -0.29
CA ILE A 175 20.47 -28.80 -1.42
C ILE A 175 21.01 -27.37 -1.38
N ILE A 176 21.08 -26.76 -0.20
CA ILE A 176 21.49 -25.36 -0.04
C ILE A 176 23.01 -25.19 0.03
N THR A 177 23.74 -26.27 0.32
CA THR A 177 25.21 -26.27 0.38
C THR A 177 25.86 -26.48 -0.99
N HIS A 178 25.10 -26.95 -1.99
CA HIS A 178 25.60 -27.27 -3.32
C HIS A 178 24.91 -26.44 -4.42
N GLU A 179 25.60 -25.42 -4.92
CA GLU A 179 25.04 -24.50 -5.93
C GLU A 179 24.65 -25.15 -7.26
N TRP A 180 25.23 -26.30 -7.62
CA TRP A 180 24.92 -26.97 -8.89
C TRP A 180 23.44 -27.38 -8.97
N MET A 181 22.81 -27.73 -7.85
CA MET A 181 21.40 -28.12 -7.81
C MET A 181 20.51 -26.93 -8.17
N PHE A 182 20.82 -25.76 -7.64
CA PHE A 182 20.15 -24.51 -8.00
C PHE A 182 20.26 -24.22 -9.52
N TYR A 183 21.45 -24.34 -10.11
CA TYR A 183 21.63 -24.06 -11.54
C TYR A 183 20.89 -25.05 -12.45
N ILE A 184 20.80 -26.33 -12.07
CA ILE A 184 20.11 -27.36 -12.87
C ILE A 184 18.60 -27.31 -12.66
N PHE A 185 18.13 -27.23 -11.42
CA PHE A 185 16.71 -27.37 -11.06
C PHE A 185 15.95 -26.04 -10.96
N ASP A 186 16.64 -24.91 -11.12
CA ASP A 186 16.01 -23.60 -11.30
C ASP A 186 16.40 -22.97 -12.64
N SER A 187 17.67 -22.54 -12.77
CA SER A 187 18.13 -21.71 -13.90
C SER A 187 17.92 -22.36 -15.26
N LEU A 188 18.35 -23.62 -15.39
CA LEU A 188 18.25 -24.35 -16.65
C LEU A 188 16.80 -24.63 -17.04
N LEU A 189 15.92 -24.93 -16.08
CA LEU A 189 14.52 -25.22 -16.36
C LEU A 189 13.79 -23.98 -16.92
N ILE A 190 14.02 -22.81 -16.32
CA ILE A 190 13.40 -21.56 -16.80
C ILE A 190 13.99 -21.11 -18.14
N LEU A 191 15.30 -21.30 -18.34
CA LEU A 191 15.94 -21.04 -19.62
C LEU A 191 15.33 -21.89 -20.74
N VAL A 192 15.15 -23.19 -20.52
CA VAL A 192 14.55 -24.11 -21.49
C VAL A 192 13.08 -23.77 -21.74
N ALA A 193 12.31 -23.45 -20.70
CA ALA A 193 10.91 -23.04 -20.82
C ALA A 193 10.76 -21.76 -21.67
N THR A 194 11.64 -20.78 -21.45
CA THR A 194 11.65 -19.53 -22.23
C THR A 194 12.08 -19.78 -23.68
N ALA A 195 13.11 -20.62 -23.89
CA ALA A 195 13.58 -20.98 -25.22
C ALA A 195 12.51 -21.72 -26.05
N ALA A 196 11.67 -22.53 -25.41
CA ALA A 196 10.57 -23.24 -26.07
C ALA A 196 9.59 -22.29 -26.78
N PHE A 197 9.25 -21.15 -26.16
CA PHE A 197 8.37 -20.14 -26.78
C PHE A 197 9.07 -19.23 -27.78
N ASN A 198 10.40 -19.08 -27.70
CA ASN A 198 11.18 -18.42 -28.75
C ASN A 198 11.22 -19.27 -30.03
N TRP A 199 11.33 -20.59 -29.89
CA TRP A 199 11.29 -21.52 -31.02
C TRP A 199 9.88 -21.67 -31.60
N VAL A 200 8.89 -21.88 -30.72
CA VAL A 200 7.48 -22.03 -31.10
C VAL A 200 6.73 -20.75 -30.73
N HIS A 201 6.90 -19.72 -31.56
CA HIS A 201 6.34 -18.41 -31.27
C HIS A 201 4.79 -18.41 -31.42
N PRO A 202 4.02 -17.99 -30.40
CA PRO A 202 2.55 -18.06 -30.41
C PRO A 202 1.87 -17.32 -31.57
N SER A 203 2.50 -16.25 -32.10
CA SER A 203 1.94 -15.48 -33.22
C SER A 203 1.90 -16.24 -34.54
N GLY A 204 2.67 -17.33 -34.67
CA GLY A 204 2.64 -18.18 -35.87
C GLY A 204 1.42 -19.11 -35.91
N TYR A 205 0.77 -19.33 -34.76
CA TYR A 205 -0.28 -20.33 -34.58
C TYR A 205 -1.63 -19.74 -34.16
N LEU A 206 -1.63 -18.54 -33.59
CA LEU A 206 -2.84 -17.85 -33.13
C LEU A 206 -3.08 -16.56 -33.94
N PRO A 207 -4.34 -16.23 -34.28
CA PRO A 207 -4.66 -15.04 -35.04
C PRO A 207 -4.31 -13.76 -34.26
N SER A 208 -3.76 -12.77 -34.97
CA SER A 208 -3.35 -11.48 -34.40
C SER A 208 -4.54 -10.67 -33.85
N LYS A 209 -5.73 -10.81 -34.44
CA LYS A 209 -6.97 -10.18 -33.97
C LYS A 209 -7.79 -11.18 -33.15
N LYS A 210 -8.18 -10.79 -31.93
CA LYS A 210 -9.14 -11.53 -31.10
C LYS A 210 -10.49 -11.62 -31.83
N GLY A 211 -11.21 -12.72 -31.62
CA GLY A 211 -12.57 -12.90 -32.15
C GLY A 211 -12.69 -13.84 -33.35
N LEU A 212 -11.59 -14.43 -33.84
CA LEU A 212 -11.62 -15.46 -34.89
C LEU A 212 -11.49 -16.85 -34.25
N ARG A 213 -12.32 -17.82 -34.67
CA ARG A 213 -12.24 -19.24 -34.28
C ARG A 213 -11.53 -20.08 -35.36
N MET A 214 -11.12 -21.28 -34.99
CA MET A 214 -10.43 -22.24 -35.86
C MET A 214 -11.29 -22.72 -37.04
N ASP A 215 -12.62 -22.71 -36.90
CA ASP A 215 -13.59 -23.05 -37.95
C ASP A 215 -13.90 -21.88 -38.91
N GLY A 216 -13.27 -20.71 -38.71
CA GLY A 216 -13.49 -19.50 -39.50
C GLY A 216 -14.66 -18.64 -38.99
N THR A 217 -15.38 -19.07 -37.95
CA THR A 217 -16.45 -18.27 -37.34
C THR A 217 -15.88 -17.18 -36.43
N THR A 218 -16.66 -16.12 -36.21
CA THR A 218 -16.28 -15.04 -35.29
C THR A 218 -17.05 -15.12 -33.98
N TYR A 219 -16.39 -14.89 -32.85
CA TYR A 219 -17.04 -14.73 -31.55
C TYR A 219 -16.93 -13.28 -31.07
N GLU A 220 -17.95 -12.77 -30.37
CA GLU A 220 -17.91 -11.43 -29.80
C GLU A 220 -16.79 -11.32 -28.77
N VAL A 221 -15.82 -10.45 -29.07
CA VAL A 221 -14.84 -10.01 -28.08
C VAL A 221 -15.50 -8.90 -27.29
N LYS A 222 -15.86 -9.15 -26.02
CA LYS A 222 -16.26 -8.08 -25.09
C LYS A 222 -15.12 -7.05 -25.05
N LYS A 223 -15.30 -5.91 -25.73
CA LYS A 223 -14.35 -4.81 -25.67
C LYS A 223 -14.41 -4.23 -24.27
N PHE A 224 -13.37 -4.46 -23.48
CA PHE A 224 -13.10 -3.63 -22.32
C PHE A 224 -12.90 -2.21 -22.87
N ARG A 225 -13.92 -1.35 -22.71
CA ARG A 225 -13.86 0.06 -23.10
C ARG A 225 -12.95 0.77 -22.09
N LEU A 226 -11.64 0.63 -22.28
CA LEU A 226 -10.71 1.63 -21.77
C LEU A 226 -11.02 2.94 -22.51
N PHE A 227 -11.38 3.97 -21.73
CA PHE A 227 -11.61 5.35 -22.14
C PHE A 227 -10.63 5.79 -23.23
N ARG A 228 -11.05 5.68 -24.50
CA ARG A 228 -10.38 6.33 -25.62
C ARG A 228 -11.24 7.51 -26.03
N ARG A 229 -10.96 8.64 -25.38
CA ARG A 229 -11.41 9.98 -25.71
C ARG A 229 -11.20 10.23 -27.21
N LYS A 230 -12.26 10.11 -28.01
CA LYS A 230 -12.29 10.68 -29.36
C LYS A 230 -12.58 12.17 -29.15
N ARG A 231 -11.52 12.97 -29.26
CA ARG A 231 -11.63 14.41 -29.48
C ARG A 231 -12.24 14.55 -30.88
N SER A 232 -13.57 14.67 -30.98
CA SER A 232 -14.17 15.21 -32.19
C SER A 232 -13.88 16.70 -32.18
N GLU A 233 -13.24 17.16 -33.25
CA GLU A 233 -13.22 18.58 -33.60
C GLU A 233 -14.67 19.03 -33.79
N SER A 234 -15.24 19.59 -32.73
CA SER A 234 -16.48 20.35 -32.81
C SER A 234 -16.08 21.79 -33.10
N GLN A 235 -16.46 22.26 -34.28
CA GLN A 235 -16.43 23.66 -34.65
C GLN A 235 -17.00 24.52 -33.52
N GLU A 236 -16.27 25.59 -33.26
CA GLU A 236 -16.58 26.64 -32.30
C GLU A 236 -17.89 27.32 -32.71
N HIS A 237 -19.00 26.92 -32.10
CA HIS A 237 -20.24 27.66 -32.10
C HIS A 237 -20.48 28.14 -30.68
N LYS A 238 -20.27 29.44 -30.44
CA LYS A 238 -20.70 30.10 -29.20
C LYS A 238 -22.23 29.98 -29.12
N PRO A 239 -22.81 29.36 -28.08
CA PRO A 239 -24.22 29.51 -27.83
C PRO A 239 -24.46 30.85 -27.13
N ASP A 240 -25.46 31.57 -27.62
CA ASP A 240 -26.04 32.72 -26.94
C ASP A 240 -26.43 32.35 -25.51
N GLU A 241 -26.19 33.29 -24.59
CA GLU A 241 -26.69 33.27 -23.23
C GLU A 241 -28.23 33.21 -23.24
N GLN A 242 -28.76 32.01 -23.14
CA GLN A 242 -30.07 31.78 -22.55
C GLN A 242 -29.88 30.85 -21.38
N GLU A 243 -30.16 31.37 -20.18
CA GLU A 243 -30.31 30.61 -18.94
C GLU A 243 -31.19 29.38 -19.18
N LEU A 244 -30.57 28.22 -19.37
CA LEU A 244 -31.22 26.94 -19.17
C LEU A 244 -30.79 26.47 -17.78
N THR A 245 -31.48 26.94 -16.74
CA THR A 245 -31.50 26.24 -15.47
C THR A 245 -32.33 24.97 -15.68
N PRO A 246 -31.74 23.76 -15.69
CA PRO A 246 -32.53 22.55 -15.73
C PRO A 246 -33.18 22.42 -14.36
N ASN A 247 -34.48 22.68 -14.29
CA ASN A 247 -35.26 22.58 -13.06
C ASN A 247 -35.44 21.09 -12.70
N TYR A 248 -34.42 20.49 -12.10
CA TYR A 248 -34.47 19.12 -11.54
C TYR A 248 -35.21 19.04 -10.19
N GLY A 249 -35.89 20.11 -9.78
CA GLY A 249 -36.64 20.15 -8.52
C GLY A 249 -38.04 19.53 -8.59
N GLN A 250 -38.68 19.49 -9.75
CA GLN A 250 -40.08 19.07 -9.87
C GLN A 250 -40.40 18.59 -11.29
N THR A 251 -40.09 17.34 -11.61
CA THR A 251 -40.71 16.68 -12.77
C THR A 251 -40.98 15.22 -12.43
N ASP A 252 -42.27 14.87 -12.37
CA ASP A 252 -42.80 13.51 -12.39
C ASP A 252 -42.49 12.86 -13.76
N THR A 253 -41.23 12.50 -14.01
CA THR A 253 -40.85 11.74 -15.21
C THR A 253 -40.60 10.29 -14.83
N SER A 254 -41.57 9.47 -15.20
CA SER A 254 -41.72 8.05 -14.88
C SER A 254 -40.97 7.12 -15.85
N ASP A 255 -39.78 7.50 -16.32
CA ASP A 255 -39.01 6.65 -17.24
C ASP A 255 -37.83 5.99 -16.52
N SER A 256 -37.92 4.66 -16.35
CA SER A 256 -36.89 3.81 -15.74
C SER A 256 -35.52 3.86 -16.48
N THR A 257 -35.51 4.41 -17.70
CA THR A 257 -34.29 4.65 -18.49
C THR A 257 -33.48 5.84 -17.98
N ASP A 258 -34.15 6.90 -17.50
CA ASP A 258 -33.49 8.11 -16.98
C ASP A 258 -32.92 7.87 -15.59
N LEU A 259 -33.56 7.01 -14.78
CA LEU A 259 -33.07 6.59 -13.48
C LEU A 259 -31.74 5.81 -13.60
N ALA A 260 -31.59 4.88 -14.54
CA ALA A 260 -30.32 4.16 -14.70
C ALA A 260 -29.14 5.09 -15.08
N ALA A 261 -29.40 6.17 -15.80
CA ALA A 261 -28.39 7.18 -16.14
C ALA A 261 -27.97 8.06 -14.95
N LEU A 262 -28.79 8.12 -13.89
CA LEU A 262 -28.55 8.93 -12.68
C LEU A 262 -27.26 8.52 -11.97
N VAL A 263 -26.98 7.22 -11.81
CA VAL A 263 -25.77 6.73 -11.13
C VAL A 263 -24.52 7.28 -11.81
N GLY A 264 -24.47 7.22 -13.15
CA GLY A 264 -23.35 7.76 -13.92
C GLY A 264 -23.24 9.29 -13.87
N LEU A 265 -24.32 10.02 -13.59
CA LEU A 265 -24.28 11.48 -13.39
C LEU A 265 -23.74 11.82 -12.00
N VAL A 266 -24.21 11.14 -10.95
CA VAL A 266 -23.73 11.35 -9.57
C VAL A 266 -22.25 10.94 -9.45
N ASP A 267 -21.86 9.83 -10.08
CA ASP A 267 -20.46 9.38 -10.16
C ASP A 267 -19.57 10.42 -10.84
N ARG A 268 -19.98 10.96 -12.00
CA ARG A 268 -19.24 12.04 -12.68
C ARG A 268 -19.14 13.31 -11.84
N LEU A 269 -20.20 13.66 -11.11
CA LEU A 269 -20.20 14.83 -10.23
C LEU A 269 -19.20 14.63 -9.08
N SER A 270 -19.16 13.44 -8.48
CA SER A 270 -18.18 13.07 -7.46
C SER A 270 -16.75 13.10 -8.02
N ASP A 271 -16.50 12.51 -9.20
CA ASP A 271 -15.18 12.48 -9.85
C ASP A 271 -14.64 13.89 -10.13
N ILE A 272 -15.48 14.78 -10.68
CA ILE A 272 -15.10 16.17 -10.93
C ILE A 272 -14.74 16.86 -9.63
N LEU A 273 -15.58 16.74 -8.60
CA LEU A 273 -15.35 17.40 -7.32
C LEU A 273 -14.08 16.89 -6.64
N CYS A 274 -13.88 15.57 -6.59
CA CYS A 274 -12.67 14.94 -6.06
C CYS A 274 -11.42 15.38 -6.83
N SER A 275 -11.45 15.44 -8.16
CA SER A 275 -10.29 15.86 -8.96
C SER A 275 -9.77 17.26 -8.61
N VAL A 276 -10.68 18.19 -8.27
CA VAL A 276 -10.32 19.55 -7.87
C VAL A 276 -9.87 19.60 -6.41
N ILE A 277 -10.55 18.87 -5.51
CA ILE A 277 -10.17 18.77 -4.10
C ILE A 277 -8.76 18.19 -3.97
N ASP A 278 -8.47 17.09 -4.67
CA ASP A 278 -7.16 16.42 -4.65
C ASP A 278 -6.05 17.34 -5.16
N THR A 279 -6.35 18.16 -6.18
CA THR A 279 -5.40 19.15 -6.70
C THR A 279 -5.12 20.24 -5.66
N ALA A 280 -6.15 20.79 -5.02
CA ALA A 280 -6.00 21.76 -3.95
C ALA A 280 -5.24 21.17 -2.76
N GLU A 281 -5.51 19.92 -2.41
CA GLU A 281 -4.81 19.19 -1.37
C GLU A 281 -3.32 18.97 -1.67
N PHE A 282 -2.98 18.66 -2.92
CA PHE A 282 -1.58 18.51 -3.31
C PHE A 282 -0.83 19.83 -3.20
N VAL A 283 -1.40 20.92 -3.73
CA VAL A 283 -0.78 22.25 -3.74
C VAL A 283 -0.56 22.76 -2.31
N ARG A 284 -1.56 22.66 -1.43
CA ARG A 284 -1.44 23.15 -0.04
C ARG A 284 -0.41 22.41 0.81
N ASN A 285 0.00 21.20 0.40
CA ASN A 285 0.98 20.38 1.15
C ASN A 285 2.38 20.38 0.53
N SER A 286 2.51 20.70 -0.76
CA SER A 286 3.77 20.51 -1.50
C SER A 286 4.34 21.80 -2.08
N HIS A 287 3.51 22.85 -2.24
CA HIS A 287 3.97 24.07 -2.90
C HIS A 287 4.89 24.90 -2.00
N PRO A 288 6.04 25.41 -2.51
CA PRO A 288 7.01 26.14 -1.69
C PRO A 288 6.57 27.57 -1.33
N ASP A 289 5.68 28.17 -2.13
CA ASP A 289 5.18 29.53 -1.90
C ASP A 289 3.99 29.53 -0.92
N PRO A 290 4.08 30.25 0.22
CA PRO A 290 2.98 30.38 1.18
C PRO A 290 1.69 30.97 0.61
N GLY A 291 1.76 31.83 -0.41
CA GLY A 291 0.58 32.44 -1.03
C GLY A 291 -0.28 31.41 -1.77
N TRP A 292 0.37 30.49 -2.50
CA TRP A 292 -0.30 29.35 -3.14
C TRP A 292 -0.84 28.36 -2.11
N VAL A 293 -0.09 28.12 -1.03
CA VAL A 293 -0.56 27.26 0.06
C VAL A 293 -1.83 27.83 0.69
N ALA A 294 -1.88 29.15 0.95
CA ALA A 294 -3.06 29.82 1.48
C ALA A 294 -4.26 29.73 0.53
N ALA A 295 -4.10 30.11 -0.73
CA ALA A 295 -5.19 30.04 -1.71
C ALA A 295 -5.70 28.60 -1.95
N ALA A 296 -4.81 27.62 -1.94
CA ALA A 296 -5.19 26.21 -2.05
C ALA A 296 -5.92 25.70 -0.80
N ASN A 297 -5.60 26.21 0.40
CA ASN A 297 -6.39 25.94 1.60
C ASN A 297 -7.80 26.50 1.45
N ASP A 298 -7.96 27.75 1.03
CA ASP A 298 -9.27 28.38 0.85
C ASP A 298 -10.15 27.59 -0.14
N ALA A 299 -9.56 27.17 -1.26
CA ALA A 299 -10.25 26.35 -2.25
C ALA A 299 -10.64 24.97 -1.69
N TYR A 300 -9.73 24.31 -0.96
CA TYR A 300 -10.00 23.01 -0.35
C TYR A 300 -11.13 23.10 0.70
N GLU A 301 -11.11 24.11 1.55
CA GLU A 301 -12.14 24.33 2.58
C GLU A 301 -13.51 24.58 1.95
N TYR A 302 -13.58 25.46 0.94
CA TYR A 302 -14.80 25.73 0.20
C TYR A 302 -15.38 24.46 -0.45
N LEU A 303 -14.54 23.67 -1.13
CA LEU A 303 -14.98 22.46 -1.82
C LEU A 303 -15.38 21.33 -0.86
N CYS A 304 -14.75 21.22 0.30
CA CYS A 304 -15.16 20.28 1.35
C CYS A 304 -16.52 20.67 1.95
N SER A 305 -16.74 21.97 2.19
CA SER A 305 -18.05 22.48 2.64
C SER A 305 -19.14 22.18 1.60
N TRP A 306 -18.86 22.47 0.32
CA TRP A 306 -19.76 22.14 -0.79
C TRP A 306 -20.05 20.63 -0.89
N MET A 307 -19.06 19.77 -0.67
CA MET A 307 -19.26 18.31 -0.59
C MET A 307 -20.21 17.93 0.55
N ASN A 308 -20.07 18.54 1.73
CA ASN A 308 -20.96 18.31 2.88
C ASN A 308 -22.40 18.76 2.58
N GLU A 309 -22.59 19.89 1.89
CA GLU A 309 -23.91 20.33 1.41
C GLU A 309 -24.52 19.33 0.42
N LEU A 310 -23.74 18.85 -0.55
CA LEU A 310 -24.19 17.84 -1.50
C LEU A 310 -24.57 16.54 -0.80
N ASN A 311 -23.78 16.07 0.16
CA ASN A 311 -24.06 14.86 0.95
C ASN A 311 -25.27 15.00 1.89
N THR A 312 -25.80 16.21 2.06
CA THR A 312 -27.04 16.48 2.82
C THR A 312 -28.20 16.92 1.92
N HIS A 313 -28.04 16.81 0.59
CA HIS A 313 -29.04 17.24 -0.39
C HIS A 313 -30.17 16.20 -0.58
N VAL A 314 -31.35 16.52 -0.06
CA VAL A 314 -32.53 15.63 -0.04
C VAL A 314 -32.98 15.20 -1.44
N GLY A 315 -32.84 16.07 -2.45
CA GLY A 315 -33.24 15.74 -3.83
C GLY A 315 -32.37 14.65 -4.46
N LEU A 316 -31.07 14.63 -4.16
CA LEU A 316 -30.14 13.63 -4.70
C LEU A 316 -30.41 12.28 -4.04
N TYR A 317 -30.53 12.28 -2.71
CA TYR A 317 -30.90 11.09 -1.94
C TYR A 317 -32.23 10.48 -2.40
N LYS A 318 -33.30 11.28 -2.49
CA LYS A 318 -34.61 10.79 -2.94
C LYS A 318 -34.58 10.20 -4.35
N SER A 319 -33.73 10.73 -5.23
CA SER A 319 -33.61 10.23 -6.60
C SER A 319 -32.91 8.87 -6.64
N LEU A 320 -31.85 8.69 -5.84
CA LEU A 320 -31.17 7.40 -5.69
C LEU A 320 -32.02 6.37 -4.94
N ASP A 321 -32.76 6.79 -3.92
CA ASP A 321 -33.69 5.93 -3.17
C ASP A 321 -34.81 5.41 -4.08
N ARG A 322 -35.41 6.27 -4.92
CA ARG A 322 -36.38 5.83 -5.93
C ARG A 322 -35.78 4.82 -6.90
N LEU A 323 -34.55 5.05 -7.36
CA LEU A 323 -33.84 4.15 -8.27
C LEU A 323 -33.62 2.77 -7.65
N ILE A 324 -33.18 2.70 -6.39
CA ILE A 324 -32.94 1.41 -5.70
C ILE A 324 -34.23 0.67 -5.37
N ASN A 325 -35.34 1.40 -5.17
CA ASN A 325 -36.65 0.82 -4.90
C ASN A 325 -37.45 0.45 -6.15
N ASP A 326 -36.99 0.80 -7.36
CA ASP A 326 -37.59 0.41 -8.64
C ASP A 326 -36.93 -0.86 -9.21
N PRO A 327 -37.62 -2.03 -9.21
CA PRO A 327 -37.05 -3.28 -9.71
C PRO A 327 -36.64 -3.22 -11.20
N GLU A 328 -37.34 -2.45 -12.03
CA GLU A 328 -37.02 -2.33 -13.45
C GLU A 328 -35.76 -1.50 -13.67
N ALA A 329 -35.59 -0.41 -12.91
CA ALA A 329 -34.37 0.40 -12.94
C ALA A 329 -33.17 -0.39 -12.43
N VAL A 330 -33.30 -1.08 -11.29
CA VAL A 330 -32.22 -1.90 -10.71
C VAL A 330 -31.79 -3.03 -11.63
N ALA A 331 -32.73 -3.67 -12.34
CA ALA A 331 -32.42 -4.75 -13.29
C ALA A 331 -31.54 -4.30 -14.47
N ARG A 332 -31.48 -3.00 -14.77
CA ARG A 332 -30.66 -2.42 -15.84
C ARG A 332 -29.25 -2.05 -15.38
N LEU A 333 -29.00 -1.97 -14.08
CA LEU A 333 -27.69 -1.62 -13.53
C LEU A 333 -26.72 -2.81 -13.61
N SER A 334 -25.46 -2.53 -13.90
CA SER A 334 -24.38 -3.47 -13.62
C SER A 334 -24.23 -3.71 -12.11
N PRO A 335 -23.61 -4.84 -11.69
CA PRO A 335 -23.28 -5.08 -10.28
C PRO A 335 -22.48 -3.93 -9.66
N GLU A 336 -21.57 -3.34 -10.43
CA GLU A 336 -20.75 -2.20 -10.02
C GLU A 336 -21.58 -0.93 -9.85
N GLU A 337 -22.43 -0.56 -10.81
CA GLU A 337 -23.30 0.61 -10.70
C GLU A 337 -24.29 0.48 -9.53
N LYS A 338 -24.82 -0.72 -9.31
CA LYS A 338 -25.66 -0.99 -8.13
C LYS A 338 -24.89 -0.78 -6.84
N GLN A 339 -23.65 -1.26 -6.77
CA GLN A 339 -22.80 -1.06 -5.60
C GLN A 339 -22.49 0.43 -5.37
N VAL A 340 -22.19 1.19 -6.44
CA VAL A 340 -21.96 2.63 -6.37
C VAL A 340 -23.19 3.36 -5.84
N ALA A 341 -24.38 3.05 -6.34
CA ALA A 341 -25.63 3.64 -5.86
C ALA A 341 -25.87 3.36 -4.37
N LEU A 342 -25.60 2.12 -3.90
CA LEU A 342 -25.71 1.76 -2.49
C LEU A 342 -24.68 2.48 -1.62
N LEU A 343 -23.45 2.69 -2.11
CA LEU A 343 -22.43 3.46 -1.40
C LEU A 343 -22.86 4.92 -1.22
N PHE A 344 -23.34 5.56 -2.29
CA PHE A 344 -23.84 6.93 -2.18
C PHE A 344 -24.99 7.04 -1.17
N ILE A 345 -25.99 6.14 -1.21
CA ILE A 345 -27.09 6.13 -0.23
C ILE A 345 -26.54 6.07 1.21
N ARG A 346 -25.56 5.20 1.47
CA ARG A 346 -24.93 5.09 2.79
C ARG A 346 -24.19 6.37 3.18
N ASP A 347 -23.53 7.03 2.25
CA ASP A 347 -22.84 8.30 2.51
C ASP A 347 -23.83 9.42 2.87
N PHE A 348 -24.99 9.49 2.19
CA PHE A 348 -26.09 10.39 2.58
C PHE A 348 -26.61 10.07 3.99
N GLU A 349 -26.89 8.80 4.27
CA GLU A 349 -27.39 8.35 5.58
C GLU A 349 -26.43 8.72 6.72
N LYS A 350 -25.13 8.47 6.50
CA LYS A 350 -24.04 8.82 7.42
C LYS A 350 -23.89 10.32 7.62
N SER A 351 -24.20 11.11 6.60
CA SER A 351 -24.20 12.57 6.66
C SER A 351 -25.47 13.14 7.30
N GLY A 352 -26.33 12.28 7.87
CA GLY A 352 -27.53 12.72 8.58
C GLY A 352 -28.64 13.18 7.64
N ILE A 353 -28.75 12.63 6.41
CA ILE A 353 -29.80 13.02 5.46
C ILE A 353 -31.22 12.86 6.02
N HIS A 354 -31.40 11.93 6.95
CA HIS A 354 -32.66 11.64 7.64
C HIS A 354 -33.05 12.74 8.66
N LEU A 355 -32.12 13.61 9.03
CA LEU A 355 -32.34 14.68 9.99
C LEU A 355 -33.16 15.82 9.37
N PRO A 356 -33.90 16.60 10.19
CA PRO A 356 -34.54 17.84 9.77
C PRO A 356 -33.53 18.82 9.15
N GLU A 357 -34.00 19.71 8.28
CA GLU A 357 -33.14 20.67 7.57
C GLU A 357 -32.24 21.50 8.49
N THR A 358 -32.79 21.97 9.61
CA THR A 358 -32.01 22.72 10.61
C THR A 358 -30.85 21.91 11.18
N GLN A 359 -31.07 20.61 11.41
CA GLN A 359 -30.05 19.69 11.91
C GLN A 359 -29.06 19.31 10.80
N ARG A 360 -29.47 19.19 9.53
CA ARG A 360 -28.53 19.00 8.42
C ARG A 360 -27.60 20.21 8.23
N ASN A 361 -28.11 21.43 8.38
CA ASN A 361 -27.28 22.64 8.33
C ASN A 361 -26.29 22.68 9.52
N GLN A 362 -26.71 22.22 10.70
CA GLN A 362 -25.82 22.04 11.85
C GLN A 362 -24.74 20.98 11.57
N PHE A 363 -25.08 19.89 10.88
CA PHE A 363 -24.14 18.85 10.49
C PHE A 363 -23.04 19.42 9.59
N VAL A 364 -23.41 20.19 8.56
CA VAL A 364 -22.46 20.86 7.65
C VAL A 364 -21.55 21.81 8.44
N THR A 365 -22.14 22.69 9.26
CA THR A 365 -21.40 23.66 10.08
C THR A 365 -20.40 23.01 11.03
N LEU A 366 -20.82 21.95 11.73
CA LEU A 366 -19.95 21.21 12.64
C LEU A 366 -18.84 20.46 11.89
N SER A 367 -19.14 19.89 10.73
CA SER A 367 -18.15 19.21 9.89
C SER A 367 -17.07 20.18 9.40
N ASP A 368 -17.45 21.36 8.96
CA ASP A 368 -16.53 22.42 8.52
C ASP A 368 -15.68 22.93 9.70
N THR A 369 -16.31 23.11 10.87
CA THR A 369 -15.61 23.49 12.11
C THR A 369 -14.56 22.45 12.51
N ILE A 370 -14.89 21.16 12.43
CA ILE A 370 -13.96 20.06 12.74
C ILE A 370 -12.78 20.04 11.76
N LEU A 371 -13.03 20.27 10.46
CA LEU A 371 -11.98 20.36 9.45
C LEU A 371 -11.03 21.53 9.73
N SER A 372 -11.58 22.72 9.98
CA SER A 372 -10.82 23.93 10.27
C SER A 372 -9.98 23.79 11.55
N LEU A 373 -10.59 23.37 12.66
CA LEU A 373 -9.89 23.13 13.93
C LEU A 373 -8.82 22.04 13.82
N GLY A 374 -9.10 20.98 13.06
CA GLY A 374 -8.12 19.91 12.78
C GLY A 374 -6.88 20.43 12.06
N ARG A 375 -7.06 21.31 11.06
CA ARG A 375 -5.95 21.94 10.35
C ARG A 375 -5.19 22.94 11.21
N GLN A 376 -5.90 23.76 11.98
CA GLN A 376 -5.30 24.69 12.93
C GLN A 376 -4.41 23.93 13.92
N PHE A 377 -4.92 22.83 14.50
CA PHE A 377 -4.15 22.00 15.43
C PHE A 377 -2.89 21.41 14.80
N LEU A 378 -2.94 20.92 13.55
CA LEU A 378 -1.75 20.41 12.85
C LEU A 378 -0.71 21.51 12.59
N THR A 379 -1.16 22.72 12.25
CA THR A 379 -0.29 23.88 12.02
C THR A 379 0.38 24.31 13.32
N GLU A 380 -0.39 24.39 14.40
CA GLU A 380 0.06 24.69 15.76
C GLU A 380 1.04 23.63 16.28
N ALA A 381 0.76 22.34 16.08
CA ALA A 381 1.61 21.24 16.50
C ALA A 381 2.99 21.25 15.79
N ALA A 382 3.05 21.75 14.55
CA ALA A 382 4.27 21.91 13.77
C ALA A 382 4.97 23.27 13.99
N ALA A 383 4.35 24.20 14.72
CA ALA A 383 4.89 25.54 14.90
C ALA A 383 6.20 25.53 15.73
N PRO A 384 7.12 26.48 15.47
CA PRO A 384 8.32 26.64 16.25
C PRO A 384 8.00 26.87 17.73
N ARG A 385 8.73 26.17 18.61
CA ARG A 385 8.65 26.32 20.06
C ARG A 385 9.74 27.25 20.57
N PRO A 386 9.56 27.90 21.74
CA PRO A 386 10.59 28.73 22.34
C PRO A 386 11.90 27.96 22.54
N ASP A 387 13.03 28.58 22.19
CA ASP A 387 14.35 27.97 22.36
C ASP A 387 14.65 27.70 23.84
N VAL A 388 15.32 26.58 24.12
CA VAL A 388 15.83 26.25 25.44
C VAL A 388 17.30 26.63 25.55
N LYS A 389 17.66 27.29 26.65
CA LYS A 389 19.04 27.69 26.94
C LYS A 389 19.77 26.55 27.63
N VAL A 390 20.91 26.13 27.09
CA VAL A 390 21.80 25.11 27.67
C VAL A 390 23.23 25.65 27.79
N ARG A 391 24.00 25.16 28.76
CA ARG A 391 25.42 25.52 28.88
C ARG A 391 26.26 24.58 28.03
N ILE A 392 27.23 25.12 27.29
CA ILE A 392 28.08 24.32 26.39
C ILE A 392 28.90 23.28 27.16
N GLN A 393 29.33 23.61 28.39
CA GLN A 393 30.07 22.69 29.26
C GLN A 393 29.27 21.44 29.67
N ASP A 394 27.93 21.51 29.66
CA ASP A 394 27.06 20.40 30.03
C ASP A 394 26.73 19.49 28.82
N LEU A 395 27.21 19.85 27.61
CA LEU A 395 27.02 19.09 26.36
C LEU A 395 28.09 18.00 26.15
N ALA A 396 28.66 17.47 27.23
CA ALA A 396 29.60 16.35 27.15
C ALA A 396 28.98 15.16 26.41
N GLY A 397 29.73 14.58 25.47
CA GLY A 397 29.29 13.47 24.61
C GLY A 397 28.62 13.90 23.30
N VAL A 398 28.14 15.15 23.18
CA VAL A 398 27.52 15.65 21.95
C VAL A 398 28.58 15.88 20.86
N PRO A 399 28.37 15.44 19.60
CA PRO A 399 29.33 15.64 18.52
C PRO A 399 29.71 17.11 18.29
N PRO A 400 31.01 17.45 18.09
CA PRO A 400 31.46 18.84 17.95
C PRO A 400 30.87 19.61 16.76
N ASN A 401 30.41 18.92 15.72
CA ASN A 401 29.71 19.54 14.59
C ASN A 401 28.30 20.02 14.99
N VAL A 402 27.61 19.31 15.89
CA VAL A 402 26.31 19.73 16.44
C VAL A 402 26.49 20.96 17.31
N ILE A 403 27.49 20.94 18.21
CA ILE A 403 27.78 22.09 19.08
C ILE A 403 28.10 23.36 18.25
N ARG A 404 28.76 23.19 17.11
CA ARG A 404 29.06 24.29 16.17
C ARG A 404 27.86 24.78 15.37
N SER A 405 26.83 23.96 15.16
CA SER A 405 25.61 24.37 14.44
C SER A 405 24.62 25.13 15.32
N LEU A 406 24.72 25.00 16.65
CA LEU A 406 23.95 25.80 17.60
C LEU A 406 24.25 27.30 17.41
N SER A 407 23.20 28.12 17.49
CA SER A 407 23.24 29.55 17.13
C SER A 407 24.43 30.29 17.75
N SER A 408 25.21 30.94 16.88
CA SER A 408 26.51 31.54 17.19
C SER A 408 26.46 32.84 18.01
N LYS A 409 25.26 33.34 18.36
CA LYS A 409 25.09 34.67 18.97
C LYS A 409 25.59 34.75 20.42
N ASP A 410 25.62 33.66 21.19
CA ASP A 410 26.06 33.64 22.60
C ASP A 410 27.09 32.56 22.96
N ILE A 411 27.67 31.86 21.97
CA ILE A 411 28.75 30.87 22.19
C ILE A 411 29.91 31.48 23.00
N ARG A 412 30.18 32.79 22.81
CA ARG A 412 31.22 33.52 23.54
C ARG A 412 30.98 33.63 25.05
N LYS A 413 29.75 33.41 25.54
CA LYS A 413 29.38 33.42 26.96
C LYS A 413 29.25 32.01 27.55
N GLY A 414 29.56 30.97 26.77
CA GLY A 414 29.40 29.57 27.20
C GLY A 414 27.96 29.06 27.20
N GLU A 415 27.03 29.82 26.60
CA GLU A 415 25.61 29.47 26.49
C GLU A 415 25.24 29.16 25.04
N ALA A 416 24.31 28.24 24.85
CA ALA A 416 23.75 27.89 23.55
C ALA A 416 22.22 27.82 23.63
N TRP A 417 21.56 28.22 22.55
CA TRP A 417 20.11 28.13 22.40
C TRP A 417 19.78 26.97 21.48
N VAL A 418 18.91 26.09 21.95
CA VAL A 418 18.50 24.88 21.25
C VAL A 418 17.03 25.02 20.90
N THR A 419 16.72 25.01 19.61
CA THR A 419 15.34 24.98 19.16
C THR A 419 14.74 23.60 19.41
N PRO A 420 13.59 23.47 20.11
CA PRO A 420 12.97 22.18 20.36
C PRO A 420 12.59 21.45 19.06
N ASN A 421 12.59 20.11 19.07
CA ASN A 421 12.36 19.24 17.89
C ASN A 421 13.35 19.40 16.71
N SER A 422 14.35 20.29 16.82
CA SER A 422 15.42 20.42 15.83
C SER A 422 16.27 19.15 15.73
N TRP A 423 17.11 19.09 14.69
CA TRP A 423 18.11 18.04 14.57
C TRP A 423 19.11 18.10 15.73
N GLU A 424 19.50 19.29 16.16
CA GLU A 424 20.38 19.54 17.29
C GLU A 424 19.78 19.03 18.60
N ALA A 425 18.51 19.33 18.88
CA ALA A 425 17.80 18.84 20.05
C ALA A 425 17.81 17.30 20.12
N ARG A 426 17.56 16.62 18.99
CA ARG A 426 17.63 15.16 18.90
C ARG A 426 19.04 14.61 19.14
N MET A 427 20.07 15.29 18.65
CA MET A 427 21.46 14.90 18.90
C MET A 427 21.85 15.08 20.37
N ILE A 428 21.35 16.13 21.02
CA ILE A 428 21.53 16.35 22.46
C ILE A 428 20.84 15.24 23.26
N LEU A 429 19.57 14.93 22.99
CA LEU A 429 18.86 13.83 23.67
C LEU A 429 19.54 12.47 23.49
N ARG A 430 20.19 12.25 22.35
CA ARG A 430 20.88 10.99 22.01
C ARG A 430 22.28 10.88 22.61
N HIS A 431 22.99 11.98 22.80
CA HIS A 431 24.44 11.95 23.08
C HIS A 431 24.88 12.72 24.32
N ALA A 432 24.08 13.65 24.84
CA ALA A 432 24.46 14.41 26.03
C ALA A 432 24.47 13.50 27.26
N GLN A 433 25.59 13.49 27.97
CA GLN A 433 25.79 12.67 29.16
C GLN A 433 25.02 13.22 30.37
N ASP A 434 24.89 14.55 30.49
CA ASP A 434 24.17 15.18 31.61
C ASP A 434 22.64 14.94 31.49
N PRO A 435 22.01 14.24 32.46
CA PRO A 435 20.57 14.00 32.45
C PRO A 435 19.74 15.26 32.58
N ASN A 436 20.26 16.33 33.22
CA ASN A 436 19.52 17.59 33.37
C ASN A 436 19.34 18.28 32.03
N VAL A 437 20.39 18.31 31.20
CA VAL A 437 20.31 18.86 29.84
C VAL A 437 19.31 18.07 29.01
N ARG A 438 19.37 16.73 29.06
CA ARG A 438 18.40 15.89 28.35
C ARG A 438 16.97 16.19 28.81
N ARG A 439 16.75 16.32 30.13
CA ARG A 439 15.45 16.67 30.70
C ARG A 439 14.95 18.03 30.22
N GLU A 440 15.79 19.06 30.24
CA GLU A 440 15.41 20.42 29.81
C GLU A 440 15.01 20.44 28.33
N VAL A 441 15.82 19.83 27.46
CA VAL A 441 15.53 19.75 26.02
C VAL A 441 14.29 18.91 25.72
N PHE A 442 14.12 17.78 26.40
CA PHE A 442 12.94 16.94 26.27
C PHE A 442 11.67 17.67 26.71
N THR A 443 11.74 18.34 27.87
CA THR A 443 10.61 19.09 28.43
C THR A 443 10.22 20.25 27.51
N ALA A 444 11.17 21.02 26.99
CA ALA A 444 10.87 22.08 26.03
C ALA A 444 10.21 21.53 24.74
N SER A 445 10.68 20.37 24.26
CA SER A 445 10.13 19.70 23.07
C SER A 445 8.70 19.19 23.27
N ASN A 446 8.34 18.82 24.51
CA ASN A 446 7.03 18.28 24.87
C ASN A 446 6.19 19.24 25.74
N ALA A 447 6.59 20.51 25.85
CA ALA A 447 5.93 21.48 26.71
C ALA A 447 4.48 21.74 26.27
N LEU A 448 3.62 22.00 27.25
CA LEU A 448 2.25 22.45 27.00
C LEU A 448 2.27 23.88 26.44
N ILE A 449 1.48 24.13 25.40
CA ILE A 449 1.19 25.47 24.90
C ILE A 449 -0.33 25.65 25.04
N PRO A 450 -0.82 26.49 25.98
CA PRO A 450 -2.24 26.59 26.32
C PRO A 450 -3.15 26.85 25.12
N GLU A 451 -2.70 27.64 24.15
CA GLU A 451 -3.43 27.96 22.93
C GLU A 451 -3.76 26.68 22.14
N TYR A 452 -2.81 25.74 22.05
CA TYR A 452 -2.96 24.50 21.27
C TYR A 452 -3.90 23.51 21.98
N VAL A 453 -3.94 23.57 23.30
CA VAL A 453 -4.88 22.79 24.12
C VAL A 453 -6.30 23.26 23.86
N ASN A 454 -6.53 24.58 23.80
CA ASN A 454 -7.85 25.14 23.51
C ASN A 454 -8.37 24.68 22.13
N THR A 455 -7.52 24.69 21.11
CA THR A 455 -7.86 24.17 19.77
C THR A 455 -8.23 22.70 19.81
N LEU A 456 -7.45 21.87 20.51
CA LEU A 456 -7.72 20.43 20.66
C LEU A 456 -9.04 20.18 21.41
N GLU A 457 -9.29 20.90 22.50
CA GLU A 457 -10.54 20.77 23.26
C GLU A 457 -11.75 21.19 22.43
N ALA A 458 -11.66 22.29 21.68
CA ALA A 458 -12.71 22.72 20.77
C ALA A 458 -12.99 21.65 19.72
N LEU A 459 -11.94 21.07 19.12
CA LEU A 459 -12.06 19.99 18.14
C LEU A 459 -12.78 18.76 18.72
N LEU A 460 -12.40 18.34 19.93
CA LEU A 460 -13.03 17.20 20.60
C LEU A 460 -14.50 17.47 20.96
N LYS A 461 -14.83 18.70 21.40
CA LYS A 461 -16.21 19.13 21.68
C LYS A 461 -17.06 19.11 20.40
N SER A 462 -16.59 19.70 19.31
CA SER A 462 -17.31 19.71 18.03
C SER A 462 -17.53 18.30 17.48
N ARG A 463 -16.53 17.41 17.59
CA ARG A 463 -16.68 15.99 17.22
C ARG A 463 -17.75 15.27 18.04
N HIS A 464 -17.82 15.55 19.34
CA HIS A 464 -18.86 15.00 20.22
C HIS A 464 -20.26 15.51 19.88
N GLU A 465 -20.38 16.80 19.59
CA GLU A 465 -21.64 17.42 19.17
C GLU A 465 -22.12 16.84 17.84
N LEU A 466 -21.23 16.66 16.86
CA LEU A 466 -21.56 16.03 15.58
C LEU A 466 -22.04 14.59 15.76
N ALA A 467 -21.35 13.81 16.61
CA ALA A 467 -21.74 12.43 16.89
C ALA A 467 -23.13 12.34 17.52
N LYS A 468 -23.43 13.22 18.48
CA LYS A 468 -24.76 13.32 19.09
C LYS A 468 -25.84 13.70 18.08
N LEU A 469 -25.54 14.63 17.18
CA LEU A 469 -26.47 15.10 16.16
C LEU A 469 -26.94 13.97 15.24
N VAL A 470 -26.04 13.07 14.84
CA VAL A 470 -26.38 11.90 14.02
C VAL A 470 -26.84 10.68 14.83
N GLY A 471 -27.02 10.82 16.14
CA GLY A 471 -27.47 9.73 17.02
C GLY A 471 -26.41 8.68 17.35
N SER A 472 -25.11 8.96 17.12
CA SER A 472 -24.01 8.06 17.47
C SER A 472 -23.56 8.27 18.93
N PRO A 473 -23.26 7.20 19.70
CA PRO A 473 -22.80 7.31 21.09
C PRO A 473 -21.48 8.09 21.24
N SER A 474 -20.61 8.00 20.23
CA SER A 474 -19.32 8.69 20.19
C SER A 474 -18.88 8.96 18.75
N TYR A 475 -17.95 9.91 18.59
CA TYR A 475 -17.32 10.16 17.28
C TYR A 475 -16.50 8.96 16.79
N ALA A 476 -15.91 8.19 17.70
CA ALA A 476 -15.20 6.96 17.36
C ALA A 476 -16.15 5.93 16.75
N THR A 477 -17.30 5.66 17.37
CA THR A 477 -18.33 4.76 16.84
C THR A 477 -18.82 5.20 15.46
N MET A 478 -19.07 6.50 15.30
CA MET A 478 -19.49 7.09 14.01
C MET A 478 -18.47 6.84 12.89
N THR A 479 -17.17 6.88 13.21
CA THR A 479 -16.09 6.75 12.22
C THR A 479 -15.59 5.32 12.01
N LEU A 480 -15.84 4.41 12.96
CA LEU A 480 -15.37 3.02 12.92
C LEU A 480 -16.32 2.07 12.17
N GLY A 481 -17.62 2.38 12.06
CA GLY A 481 -18.64 1.44 11.55
C GLY A 481 -18.36 0.83 10.17
N GLU A 482 -17.57 1.49 9.33
CA GLU A 482 -17.19 1.00 7.99
C GLU A 482 -15.72 0.60 7.87
N LYS A 483 -14.95 0.76 8.94
CA LYS A 483 -13.56 0.31 9.01
C LYS A 483 -13.52 -1.17 9.38
N MET A 484 -12.42 -1.84 9.03
CA MET A 484 -12.21 -3.25 9.38
C MET A 484 -12.33 -3.53 10.89
N ALA A 485 -12.03 -2.53 11.72
CA ALA A 485 -12.14 -2.64 13.19
C ALA A 485 -13.58 -2.56 13.72
N GLN A 486 -14.54 -2.06 12.92
CA GLN A 486 -16.00 -1.98 13.18
C GLN A 486 -16.45 -1.14 14.38
N ASP A 487 -15.91 -1.41 15.58
CA ASP A 487 -16.36 -0.82 16.83
C ASP A 487 -15.20 -0.54 17.80
N HIS A 488 -15.51 0.18 18.88
CA HIS A 488 -14.55 0.62 19.89
C HIS A 488 -13.98 -0.53 20.75
N ASP A 489 -14.77 -1.56 21.02
CA ASP A 489 -14.37 -2.67 21.89
C ASP A 489 -13.34 -3.55 21.17
N SER A 490 -13.59 -3.83 19.89
CA SER A 490 -12.63 -4.48 18.99
C SER A 490 -11.29 -3.74 18.93
N VAL A 491 -11.30 -2.40 18.86
CA VAL A 491 -10.07 -1.58 18.88
C VAL A 491 -9.34 -1.71 20.22
N ASN A 492 -10.05 -1.58 21.34
CA ASN A 492 -9.42 -1.67 22.66
C ASN A 492 -8.90 -3.07 22.97
N GLU A 493 -9.63 -4.12 22.60
CA GLU A 493 -9.19 -5.49 22.76
C GLU A 493 -7.91 -5.74 21.97
N PHE A 494 -7.83 -5.26 20.73
CA PHE A 494 -6.61 -5.31 19.94
C PHE A 494 -5.45 -4.58 20.62
N LEU A 495 -5.63 -3.34 21.06
CA LEU A 495 -4.58 -2.54 21.70
C LEU A 495 -4.12 -3.15 23.03
N HIS A 496 -5.04 -3.65 23.85
CA HIS A 496 -4.70 -4.32 25.12
C HIS A 496 -4.02 -5.67 24.91
N SER A 497 -4.45 -6.45 23.92
CA SER A 497 -3.80 -7.71 23.54
C SER A 497 -2.38 -7.47 23.03
N LEU A 498 -2.20 -6.45 22.19
CA LEU A 498 -0.88 -6.05 21.69
C LEU A 498 0.04 -5.59 22.83
N ALA A 499 -0.47 -4.72 23.71
CA ALA A 499 0.28 -4.22 24.86
C ALA A 499 0.66 -5.34 25.84
N SER A 500 -0.27 -6.25 26.15
CA SER A 500 -0.01 -7.37 27.06
C SER A 500 0.97 -8.39 26.48
N TYR A 501 0.84 -8.72 25.20
CA TYR A 501 1.75 -9.63 24.49
C TYR A 501 3.18 -9.10 24.46
N HIS A 502 3.37 -7.80 24.19
CA HIS A 502 4.70 -7.19 24.11
C HIS A 502 5.29 -6.77 25.46
N ARG A 503 4.49 -6.69 26.55
CA ARG A 503 4.95 -6.22 27.86
C ARG A 503 6.20 -6.95 28.37
N PRO A 504 6.29 -8.30 28.38
CA PRO A 504 7.48 -8.99 28.90
C PRO A 504 8.75 -8.67 28.11
N LEU A 505 8.63 -8.51 26.79
CA LEU A 505 9.75 -8.13 25.93
C LEU A 505 10.20 -6.70 26.22
N VAL A 506 9.25 -5.76 26.34
CA VAL A 506 9.54 -4.36 26.65
C VAL A 506 10.19 -4.22 28.04
N GLU A 507 9.70 -4.93 29.05
CA GLU A 507 10.31 -4.96 30.39
C GLU A 507 11.74 -5.51 30.34
N THR A 508 11.98 -6.54 29.54
CA THR A 508 13.32 -7.09 29.32
C THR A 508 14.26 -6.07 28.66
N GLU A 509 13.82 -5.41 27.59
CA GLU A 509 14.61 -4.39 26.88
C GLU A 509 14.87 -3.16 27.77
N LEU A 510 13.87 -2.67 28.50
CA LEU A 510 14.02 -1.58 29.46
C LEU A 510 14.97 -1.96 30.61
N GLY A 511 14.94 -3.22 31.07
CA GLY A 511 15.87 -3.73 32.07
C GLY A 511 17.33 -3.67 31.62
N LYS A 512 17.60 -3.92 30.33
CA LYS A 512 18.94 -3.76 29.75
C LYS A 512 19.39 -2.30 29.79
N LEU A 513 18.52 -1.37 29.40
CA LEU A 513 18.83 0.06 29.45
C LEU A 513 19.03 0.55 30.90
N ALA A 514 18.18 0.09 31.82
CA ALA A 514 18.25 0.44 33.24
C ALA A 514 19.55 -0.07 33.91
N THR A 515 20.08 -1.20 33.43
CA THR A 515 21.38 -1.72 33.87
C THR A 515 22.52 -0.78 33.44
N ILE A 516 22.52 -0.31 32.19
CA ILE A 516 23.51 0.66 31.71
C ILE A 516 23.42 1.96 32.52
N LYS A 517 22.20 2.46 32.75
CA LYS A 517 21.96 3.66 33.58
C LYS A 517 22.52 3.50 35.00
N ARG A 518 22.26 2.35 35.64
CA ARG A 518 22.78 2.03 36.97
C ARG A 518 24.31 2.10 37.00
N ASP A 519 24.96 1.49 36.01
CA ASP A 519 26.41 1.38 35.95
C ASP A 519 27.08 2.74 35.69
N GLU A 520 26.47 3.62 34.87
CA GLU A 520 26.94 5.00 34.64
C GLU A 520 26.71 5.92 35.84
N GLU A 521 25.57 5.80 36.53
CA GLU A 521 25.23 6.63 37.70
C GLU A 521 25.84 6.13 39.01
N GLY A 522 26.41 4.92 39.03
CA GLY A 522 26.91 4.27 40.25
C GLY A 522 25.81 3.99 41.28
N SER A 523 24.56 3.83 40.82
CA SER A 523 23.40 3.67 41.71
C SER A 523 23.37 2.27 42.34
N PRO A 524 23.08 2.13 43.66
CA PRO A 524 22.95 0.83 44.31
C PRO A 524 21.67 0.07 43.91
N LYS A 525 20.73 0.74 43.22
CA LYS A 525 19.46 0.16 42.75
C LYS A 525 19.31 0.38 41.25
N ILE A 526 18.59 -0.51 40.58
CA ILE A 526 18.22 -0.34 39.17
C ILE A 526 17.29 0.88 39.08
N PRO A 527 17.73 1.98 38.44
CA PRO A 527 16.93 3.19 38.30
C PRO A 527 15.88 3.02 37.21
N GLU A 528 14.78 3.77 37.33
CA GLU A 528 13.77 3.85 36.28
C GLU A 528 14.32 4.59 35.04
N ILE A 529 13.94 4.13 33.85
CA ILE A 529 14.23 4.82 32.59
C ILE A 529 13.16 5.89 32.38
N LEU A 530 13.57 7.16 32.46
CA LEU A 530 12.69 8.30 32.24
C LEU A 530 12.58 8.63 30.75
N ALA A 531 11.60 9.45 30.37
CA ALA A 531 11.34 9.72 28.95
C ALA A 531 12.53 10.36 28.21
N TRP A 532 13.31 11.22 28.90
CA TRP A 532 14.53 11.84 28.36
C TRP A 532 15.79 10.96 28.42
N ASP A 533 15.68 9.76 29.00
CA ASP A 533 16.78 8.79 29.07
C ASP A 533 16.75 7.81 27.88
N ARG A 534 15.57 7.62 27.28
CA ARG A 534 15.33 6.58 26.25
C ARG A 534 16.31 6.65 25.08
N ASP A 535 16.42 7.80 24.42
CA ASP A 535 17.24 7.94 23.21
C ASP A 535 18.75 7.79 23.51
N TYR A 536 19.19 8.31 24.66
CA TYR A 536 20.57 8.20 25.12
C TYR A 536 20.96 6.74 25.39
N TYR A 537 20.18 6.02 26.21
CA TYR A 537 20.53 4.64 26.54
C TYR A 537 20.33 3.67 25.39
N ILE A 538 19.36 3.90 24.48
CA ILE A 538 19.27 3.12 23.23
C ILE A 538 20.55 3.32 22.40
N ALA A 539 21.04 4.56 22.28
CA ALA A 539 22.26 4.83 21.54
C ALA A 539 23.50 4.24 22.21
N ARG A 540 23.59 4.29 23.55
CA ARG A 540 24.67 3.65 24.33
C ARG A 540 24.65 2.13 24.15
N TYR A 541 23.50 1.49 24.34
CA TYR A 541 23.30 0.06 24.12
C TYR A 541 23.68 -0.37 22.71
N ALA A 542 23.29 0.41 21.69
CA ALA A 542 23.66 0.15 20.31
C ALA A 542 25.18 0.32 20.11
N SER A 543 25.80 1.37 20.65
CA SER A 543 27.24 1.64 20.48
C SER A 543 28.15 0.55 21.03
N GLU A 544 27.73 -0.13 22.10
CA GLU A 544 28.48 -1.26 22.70
C GLU A 544 28.41 -2.53 21.84
N ARG A 545 27.43 -2.62 20.93
CA ARG A 545 27.15 -3.83 20.14
C ARG A 545 27.32 -3.66 18.63
N SER A 546 27.41 -2.43 18.12
CA SER A 546 27.36 -2.17 16.68
C SER A 546 28.74 -1.95 16.08
N SER A 547 29.00 -2.58 14.93
CA SER A 547 30.03 -2.11 13.99
C SER A 547 29.65 -0.74 13.40
N PRO A 548 30.59 0.12 12.98
CA PRO A 548 30.31 1.51 12.64
C PRO A 548 29.35 1.67 11.44
N VAL A 549 28.13 2.15 11.73
CA VAL A 549 27.03 2.45 10.77
C VAL A 549 27.44 3.41 9.64
N ALA A 550 28.50 4.23 9.86
CA ALA A 550 29.01 5.17 8.87
C ALA A 550 29.42 4.51 7.55
N LEU A 551 29.87 3.24 7.57
CA LEU A 551 30.25 2.52 6.36
C LEU A 551 29.03 2.25 5.45
N VAL A 552 27.86 1.98 6.05
CA VAL A 552 26.65 1.55 5.35
C VAL A 552 26.01 2.69 4.55
N ASN A 553 25.98 3.91 5.08
CA ASN A 553 25.38 5.07 4.39
C ASN A 553 26.03 5.38 3.04
N SER A 554 27.32 5.09 2.87
CA SER A 554 28.03 5.29 1.59
C SER A 554 27.49 4.43 0.44
N PHE A 555 26.82 3.31 0.76
CA PHE A 555 26.21 2.40 -0.22
C PHE A 555 24.77 2.78 -0.58
N PHE A 556 24.20 3.78 0.10
CA PHE A 556 22.78 4.08 0.10
C PHE A 556 22.49 5.53 -0.34
N SER A 557 23.11 5.94 -1.46
CA SER A 557 22.83 7.26 -2.05
C SER A 557 21.36 7.38 -2.48
N VAL A 558 20.81 8.58 -2.39
CA VAL A 558 19.40 8.86 -2.76
C VAL A 558 19.12 8.38 -4.19
N GLY A 559 20.02 8.68 -5.13
CA GLY A 559 19.88 8.24 -6.53
C GLY A 559 19.88 6.73 -6.71
N THR A 560 20.67 5.98 -5.93
CA THR A 560 20.66 4.51 -5.99
C THR A 560 19.34 3.95 -5.46
N LYS A 561 18.79 4.57 -4.41
CA LYS A 561 17.50 4.18 -3.80
C LYS A 561 16.32 4.49 -4.72
N THR A 562 16.20 5.71 -5.22
CA THR A 562 15.09 6.08 -6.12
C THR A 562 15.15 5.30 -7.42
N PHE A 563 16.33 5.06 -7.98
CA PHE A 563 16.47 4.24 -9.19
C PHE A 563 16.00 2.80 -8.97
N ALA A 564 16.38 2.17 -7.84
CA ALA A 564 15.91 0.83 -7.50
C ALA A 564 14.38 0.81 -7.28
N LEU A 565 13.85 1.75 -6.50
CA LEU A 565 12.40 1.83 -6.21
C LEU A 565 11.53 2.11 -7.44
N VAL A 566 12.01 2.93 -8.38
CA VAL A 566 11.33 3.18 -9.67
C VAL A 566 11.43 1.96 -10.58
N LYS A 567 12.60 1.31 -10.63
CA LYS A 567 12.81 0.10 -11.45
C LYS A 567 11.97 -1.09 -10.96
N ASP A 568 11.74 -1.18 -9.66
CA ASP A 568 10.90 -2.21 -9.02
C ASP A 568 9.41 -1.84 -9.01
N GLY A 569 9.02 -0.72 -9.64
CA GLY A 569 7.62 -0.32 -9.83
C GLY A 569 6.93 0.22 -8.58
N ILE A 570 7.67 0.51 -7.50
CA ILE A 570 7.13 1.02 -6.24
C ILE A 570 6.89 2.53 -6.32
N LEU A 571 7.69 3.25 -7.12
CA LEU A 571 7.44 4.65 -7.48
C LEU A 571 7.15 4.70 -8.98
N THR A 572 5.95 5.14 -9.35
CA THR A 572 5.65 5.46 -10.76
C THR A 572 6.47 6.68 -11.14
N SER A 573 7.17 6.61 -12.27
CA SER A 573 7.79 7.80 -12.86
C SER A 573 6.68 8.76 -13.26
N GLY A 574 6.40 9.76 -12.41
CA GLY A 574 5.57 10.89 -12.80
C GLY A 574 6.20 11.54 -14.01
N ASN A 575 5.53 11.43 -15.16
CA ASN A 575 5.87 12.25 -16.30
C ASN A 575 5.71 13.71 -15.85
N SER A 576 6.82 14.43 -15.88
CA SER A 576 6.88 15.88 -15.85
C SER A 576 5.77 16.51 -16.67
N LEU A 577 4.94 17.31 -16.02
CA LEU A 577 4.32 18.52 -16.57
C LEU A 577 4.63 19.67 -15.61
#